data_AF-A0A7J5E7I8-F1
#
_entry.id   AF-A0A7J5E7I8-F1
#
_cell.length_a   1.000
_cell.length_b   1.000
_cell.length_c   1.000
_cell.angle_alpha   90.00
_cell.angle_beta   90.00
_cell.angle_gamma   90.00
#
_symmetry.space_group_name_H-M   'P 1'
#
loop_
_entity.id
_entity.type
_entity.pdbx_description
1 polymer ?
#
loop_
_entity_poly.entity_id
_entity_poly.type
_entity_poly.pdbx_seq_one_letter_code
_entity_poly.pdbx_strand_id
1 'polypeptide(L)'
;YYKVFVRGGANLNPEDKEKLKAINSEISLLTIQFSENVLSENNTFELVIENKEDLAGLPEDVIAAGAEDAKAKGKEGKWIYTLQKPSIIPFLQYSEKRELREKIYKAYYGKGNNNDERDNKETLKKIVNLRLQKANLLGFKTYADYILDNNMAKTPANVYDLLNKLWVPALKVAKEEAADMQNMINDEGGNFTLEAWDWWYYSEKVKKAKYDLDETQLTPYFKIENVVDGVFSLSSKLFGITFEERFDIPKYHPDVRTFELKENDGTHIGILFTDYYPRDSKRGGAWMDAFRPQYKVDGKMVTPVIYNVGNFTKPTADKPSLLTVDNVLTLFHEFGHAIHGLLSNCTYPSLSGTNTPQDFVEFPSQVMENWAMEPSILKTYAKHYLTGETIPDELIEKIQKSGKFNQGFATVEYLAAALLDMDYHIITE
;
A
#
# COMPACT_ATOMS: atom_id res chain seq x y z
N TYR A 1 19.25 3.10 23.59
CA TYR A 1 18.56 3.23 24.90
C TYR A 1 18.51 4.65 25.44
N TYR A 2 19.62 5.35 25.74
CA TYR A 2 19.57 6.70 26.34
C TYR A 2 18.56 7.67 25.68
N LYS A 3 18.64 7.83 24.34
CA LYS A 3 17.69 8.68 23.58
C LYS A 3 16.22 8.25 23.77
N VAL A 4 15.95 6.95 23.84
CA VAL A 4 14.58 6.41 24.05
C VAL A 4 14.05 6.85 25.41
N PHE A 5 14.87 6.77 26.46
CA PHE A 5 14.48 7.24 27.81
C PHE A 5 14.22 8.74 27.85
N VAL A 6 15.13 9.55 27.30
CA VAL A 6 14.98 11.01 27.27
C VAL A 6 13.71 11.41 26.51
N ARG A 7 13.49 10.83 25.32
CA ARG A 7 12.29 11.07 24.48
C ARG A 7 11.01 10.46 25.03
N GLY A 8 11.14 9.51 25.97
CA GLY A 8 10.04 8.97 26.77
C GLY A 8 9.76 9.79 28.03
N GLY A 9 10.44 10.92 28.24
CA GLY A 9 10.21 11.83 29.36
C GLY A 9 10.94 11.45 30.65
N ALA A 10 12.02 10.65 30.59
CA ALA A 10 12.77 10.26 31.78
C ALA A 10 13.30 11.45 32.61
N ASN A 11 13.63 12.56 31.93
CA ASN A 11 14.15 13.79 32.55
C ASN A 11 13.05 14.76 33.03
N LEU A 12 11.77 14.46 32.77
CA LEU A 12 10.68 15.29 33.25
C LEU A 12 10.52 15.20 34.77
N ASN A 13 10.01 16.27 35.37
CA ASN A 13 9.57 16.27 36.76
C ASN A 13 8.36 15.31 36.93
N PRO A 14 8.00 14.91 38.16
CA PRO A 14 6.91 13.96 38.39
C PRO A 14 5.55 14.40 37.81
N GLU A 15 5.22 15.69 37.87
CA GLU A 15 3.95 16.22 37.36
C GLU A 15 3.86 16.09 35.83
N ASP A 16 4.92 16.48 35.13
CA ASP A 16 5.00 16.42 33.67
C ASP A 16 5.09 14.96 33.17
N LYS A 17 5.64 14.04 33.97
CA LYS A 17 5.56 12.59 33.67
C LYS A 17 4.11 12.09 33.66
N GLU A 18 3.27 12.52 34.60
CA GLU A 18 1.86 12.14 34.61
C GLU A 18 1.09 12.75 33.43
N LYS A 19 1.37 14.01 33.07
CA LYS A 19 0.82 14.62 31.85
C LYS A 19 1.21 13.84 30.59
N LEU A 20 2.49 13.49 30.45
CA LEU A 20 2.96 12.72 29.30
C LEU A 20 2.31 11.34 29.20
N LYS A 21 2.12 10.65 30.34
CA LYS A 21 1.40 9.36 30.39
C LYS A 21 -0.05 9.48 29.94
N ALA A 22 -0.76 10.51 30.41
CA ALA A 22 -2.14 10.79 30.00
C ALA A 22 -2.22 11.06 28.50
N ILE A 23 -1.37 11.95 27.99
CA ILE A 23 -1.30 12.29 26.55
C ILE A 23 -1.01 11.03 25.70
N ASN A 24 -0.02 10.22 26.07
CA ASN A 24 0.31 9.00 25.33
C ASN A 24 -0.85 7.99 25.32
N SER A 25 -1.54 7.84 26.46
CA SER A 25 -2.70 6.95 26.58
C SER A 25 -3.83 7.43 25.66
N GLU A 26 -4.13 8.73 25.67
CA GLU A 26 -5.21 9.29 24.86
C GLU A 26 -4.90 9.23 23.35
N ILE A 27 -3.68 9.56 22.93
CA ILE A 27 -3.24 9.40 21.52
C ILE A 27 -3.42 7.95 21.07
N SER A 28 -3.06 6.98 21.91
CA SER A 28 -3.15 5.56 21.58
C SER A 28 -4.60 5.13 21.35
N LEU A 29 -5.52 5.53 22.24
CA LEU A 29 -6.95 5.24 22.09
C LEU A 29 -7.55 5.92 20.87
N LEU A 30 -7.25 7.20 20.64
CA LEU A 30 -7.76 7.96 19.49
C LEU A 30 -7.25 7.41 18.16
N THR A 31 -6.01 6.91 18.11
CA THR A 31 -5.45 6.31 16.88
C THR A 31 -6.13 4.99 16.54
N ILE A 32 -6.45 4.17 17.56
CA ILE A 32 -7.25 2.95 17.37
C ILE A 32 -8.64 3.32 16.84
N GLN A 33 -9.34 4.22 17.52
CA GLN A 33 -10.67 4.69 17.11
C GLN A 33 -10.67 5.22 15.67
N PHE A 34 -9.67 6.04 15.30
CA PHE A 34 -9.53 6.56 13.94
C PHE A 34 -9.47 5.42 12.92
N SER A 35 -8.65 4.40 13.17
CA SER A 35 -8.47 3.26 12.27
C SER A 35 -9.70 2.36 12.18
N GLU A 36 -10.41 2.15 13.29
CA GLU A 36 -11.65 1.37 13.35
C GLU A 36 -12.78 2.06 12.58
N ASN A 37 -12.90 3.39 12.71
CA ASN A 37 -13.85 4.19 11.94
C ASN A 37 -13.60 4.07 10.43
N VAL A 38 -12.35 4.19 9.99
CA VAL A 38 -11.98 4.05 8.57
C VAL A 38 -12.29 2.63 8.06
N LEU A 39 -11.99 1.60 8.85
CA LEU A 39 -12.30 0.21 8.49
C LEU A 39 -13.82 -0.02 8.41
N SER A 40 -14.59 0.52 9.35
CA SER A 40 -16.05 0.43 9.37
C SER A 40 -16.67 1.10 8.14
N GLU A 41 -16.20 2.29 7.77
CA GLU A 41 -16.64 2.99 6.55
C GLU A 41 -16.36 2.16 5.30
N ASN A 42 -15.16 1.58 5.22
CA ASN A 42 -14.75 0.72 4.11
C ASN A 42 -15.63 -0.53 3.96
N ASN A 43 -16.03 -1.14 5.08
CA ASN A 43 -16.85 -2.35 5.10
C ASN A 43 -18.35 -2.07 4.88
N THR A 44 -18.82 -0.89 5.30
CA THR A 44 -20.25 -0.54 5.28
C THR A 44 -20.73 -0.12 3.89
N PHE A 45 -19.88 0.58 3.13
CA PHE A 45 -20.28 1.07 1.82
C PHE A 45 -20.46 -0.09 0.83
N GLU A 46 -21.58 -0.07 0.12
CA GLU A 46 -21.89 -0.99 -0.97
C GLU A 46 -22.50 -0.22 -2.14
N LEU A 47 -21.82 -0.23 -3.28
CA LEU A 47 -22.43 0.14 -4.54
C LEU A 47 -23.13 -1.10 -5.12
N VAL A 48 -24.42 -1.22 -4.86
CA VAL A 48 -25.26 -2.29 -5.41
C VAL A 48 -25.72 -1.91 -6.81
N ILE A 49 -25.43 -2.78 -7.78
CA ILE A 49 -25.90 -2.68 -9.16
C ILE A 49 -26.97 -3.74 -9.40
N GLU A 50 -28.13 -3.32 -9.89
CA GLU A 50 -29.28 -4.22 -10.13
C GLU A 50 -29.47 -4.54 -11.61
N ASN A 51 -29.12 -3.62 -12.50
CA ASN A 51 -29.31 -3.75 -13.94
C ASN A 51 -27.99 -4.09 -14.63
N LYS A 52 -28.04 -4.99 -15.61
CA LYS A 52 -26.83 -5.43 -16.35
C LYS A 52 -26.24 -4.29 -17.18
N GLU A 53 -27.08 -3.36 -17.65
CA GLU A 53 -26.71 -2.19 -18.44
C GLU A 53 -25.79 -1.22 -17.68
N ASP A 54 -25.82 -1.26 -16.34
CA ASP A 54 -24.98 -0.44 -15.47
C ASP A 54 -23.58 -1.02 -15.26
N LEU A 55 -23.30 -2.18 -15.86
CA LEU A 55 -21.98 -2.82 -15.88
C LEU A 55 -21.19 -2.47 -17.15
N ALA A 56 -21.70 -1.58 -17.99
CA ALA A 56 -21.07 -1.20 -19.25
C ALA A 56 -19.60 -0.76 -19.06
N GLY A 57 -18.73 -1.29 -19.91
CA GLY A 57 -17.28 -1.08 -19.88
C GLY A 57 -16.49 -1.97 -18.93
N LEU A 58 -17.11 -2.54 -17.89
CA LEU A 58 -16.41 -3.37 -16.92
C LEU A 58 -15.90 -4.69 -17.54
N PRO A 59 -14.63 -5.07 -17.32
CA PRO A 59 -14.12 -6.38 -17.68
C PRO A 59 -14.89 -7.54 -17.04
N GLU A 60 -14.91 -8.70 -17.71
CA GLU A 60 -15.68 -9.87 -17.26
C GLU A 60 -15.27 -10.37 -15.87
N ASP A 61 -13.98 -10.30 -15.53
CA ASP A 61 -13.45 -10.65 -14.22
C ASP A 61 -13.91 -9.67 -13.12
N VAL A 62 -14.01 -8.38 -13.44
CA VAL A 62 -14.55 -7.35 -12.52
C VAL A 62 -16.04 -7.57 -12.28
N ILE A 63 -16.79 -7.91 -13.33
CA ILE A 63 -18.21 -8.28 -13.24
C ILE A 63 -18.37 -9.56 -12.40
N ALA A 64 -17.54 -10.58 -12.63
CA ALA A 64 -17.60 -11.83 -11.86
C ALA A 64 -17.31 -11.59 -10.37
N ALA A 65 -16.27 -10.82 -10.05
CA ALA A 65 -15.92 -10.47 -8.67
C ALA A 65 -17.08 -9.73 -7.97
N GLY A 66 -17.71 -8.76 -8.66
CA GLY A 66 -18.86 -8.05 -8.11
C GLY A 66 -20.08 -8.97 -7.85
N ALA A 67 -20.28 -10.01 -8.66
CA ALA A 67 -21.33 -11.00 -8.46
C ALA A 67 -21.03 -11.93 -7.27
N GLU A 68 -19.76 -12.31 -7.09
CA GLU A 68 -19.32 -13.10 -5.94
C GLU A 68 -19.47 -12.31 -4.62
N ASP A 69 -19.09 -11.04 -4.60
CA ASP A 69 -19.31 -10.14 -3.45
C ASP A 69 -20.81 -10.00 -3.14
N ALA A 70 -21.65 -9.87 -4.17
CA ALA A 70 -23.10 -9.84 -4.00
C ALA A 70 -23.64 -11.13 -3.39
N LYS A 71 -23.19 -12.29 -3.88
CA LYS A 71 -23.56 -13.61 -3.34
C LYS A 71 -23.12 -13.78 -1.89
N ALA A 72 -21.88 -13.41 -1.57
CA ALA A 72 -21.34 -13.48 -0.21
C ALA A 72 -22.16 -12.62 0.78
N LYS A 73 -22.78 -11.54 0.28
CA LYS A 73 -23.64 -10.62 1.04
C LYS A 73 -25.15 -10.94 0.92
N GLY A 74 -25.51 -12.10 0.38
CA GLY A 74 -26.90 -12.56 0.28
C GLY A 74 -27.76 -11.81 -0.75
N LYS A 75 -27.14 -11.15 -1.73
CA LYS A 75 -27.81 -10.39 -2.81
C LYS A 75 -27.61 -11.08 -4.17
N GLU A 76 -27.91 -12.37 -4.25
CA GLU A 76 -27.80 -13.14 -5.50
C GLU A 76 -28.58 -12.48 -6.65
N GLY A 77 -27.99 -12.51 -7.86
CA GLY A 77 -28.55 -11.84 -9.04
C GLY A 77 -28.25 -10.35 -9.16
N LYS A 78 -27.45 -9.78 -8.23
CA LYS A 78 -26.94 -8.40 -8.28
C LYS A 78 -25.41 -8.39 -8.34
N TRP A 79 -24.83 -7.19 -8.42
CA TRP A 79 -23.39 -6.96 -8.26
C TRP A 79 -23.14 -5.96 -7.13
N ILE A 80 -22.06 -6.16 -6.37
CA ILE A 80 -21.63 -5.24 -5.32
C ILE A 80 -20.20 -4.80 -5.60
N TYR A 81 -19.96 -3.49 -5.58
CA TYR A 81 -18.62 -2.92 -5.56
C TYR A 81 -18.40 -2.20 -4.22
N THR A 82 -17.23 -2.44 -3.63
CA THR A 82 -16.85 -1.95 -2.29
C THR A 82 -15.73 -0.92 -2.37
N LEU A 83 -15.35 -0.34 -1.23
CA LEU A 83 -14.24 0.62 -1.14
C LEU A 83 -12.86 -0.06 -1.02
N GLN A 84 -12.81 -1.40 -0.97
CA GLN A 84 -11.57 -2.16 -1.05
C GLN A 84 -10.89 -1.90 -2.41
N LYS A 85 -9.57 -1.63 -2.40
CA LYS A 85 -8.80 -1.27 -3.62
C LYS A 85 -9.05 -2.22 -4.81
N PRO A 86 -9.04 -3.56 -4.64
CA PRO A 86 -9.33 -4.49 -5.74
C PRO A 86 -10.74 -4.40 -6.33
N SER A 87 -11.68 -3.75 -5.63
CA SER A 87 -13.06 -3.54 -6.09
C SER A 87 -13.22 -2.15 -6.73
N ILE A 88 -12.79 -1.09 -6.03
CA ILE A 88 -12.99 0.29 -6.47
C ILE A 88 -12.09 0.69 -7.65
N ILE A 89 -10.81 0.29 -7.67
CA ILE A 89 -9.87 0.72 -8.72
C ILE A 89 -10.33 0.27 -10.11
N PRO A 90 -10.59 -1.03 -10.36
CA PRO A 90 -11.06 -1.45 -11.67
C PRO A 90 -12.44 -0.85 -12.01
N PHE A 91 -13.30 -0.63 -11.02
CA PHE A 91 -14.57 0.05 -11.28
C PHE A 91 -14.35 1.49 -11.79
N LEU A 92 -13.43 2.25 -11.19
CA LEU A 92 -13.08 3.59 -11.63
C LEU A 92 -12.32 3.63 -12.97
N GLN A 93 -11.53 2.60 -13.26
CA GLN A 93 -10.80 2.48 -14.53
C GLN A 93 -11.71 2.16 -15.73
N TYR A 94 -12.74 1.33 -15.53
CA TYR A 94 -13.45 0.74 -16.67
C TYR A 94 -14.95 1.06 -16.76
N SER A 95 -15.61 1.47 -15.67
CA SER A 95 -17.05 1.74 -15.72
C SER A 95 -17.36 2.90 -16.65
N GLU A 96 -18.19 2.69 -17.68
CA GLU A 96 -18.64 3.77 -18.57
C GLU A 96 -19.65 4.71 -17.88
N LYS A 97 -20.26 4.26 -16.77
CA LYS A 97 -21.26 5.01 -16.00
C LYS A 97 -20.61 6.05 -15.10
N ARG A 98 -20.44 7.28 -15.62
CA ARG A 98 -19.78 8.39 -14.92
C ARG A 98 -20.40 8.70 -13.56
N GLU A 99 -21.72 8.68 -13.46
CA GLU A 99 -22.46 8.91 -12.22
C GLU A 99 -22.16 7.85 -11.14
N LEU A 100 -21.89 6.61 -11.56
CA LEU A 100 -21.51 5.54 -10.64
C LEU A 100 -20.05 5.68 -10.21
N ARG A 101 -19.15 6.08 -11.14
CA ARG A 101 -17.76 6.44 -10.79
C ARG A 101 -17.73 7.57 -9.76
N GLU A 102 -18.50 8.63 -9.99
CA GLU A 102 -18.64 9.75 -9.05
C GLU A 102 -19.13 9.28 -7.68
N LYS A 103 -20.18 8.45 -7.64
CA LYS A 103 -20.75 7.93 -6.40
C LYS A 103 -19.75 7.14 -5.57
N ILE A 104 -19.05 6.17 -6.17
CA ILE A 104 -18.08 5.34 -5.44
C ILE A 104 -16.82 6.13 -5.07
N TYR A 105 -16.36 7.03 -5.95
CA TYR A 105 -15.23 7.91 -5.65
C TYR A 105 -15.51 8.81 -4.46
N LYS A 106 -16.67 9.49 -4.42
CA LYS A 106 -17.05 10.35 -3.30
C LYS A 106 -17.17 9.58 -1.99
N ALA A 107 -17.67 8.36 -2.03
CA ALA A 107 -17.71 7.50 -0.84
C ALA A 107 -16.30 7.12 -0.36
N TYR A 108 -15.39 6.80 -1.27
CA TYR A 108 -13.99 6.52 -0.94
C TYR A 108 -13.26 7.75 -0.36
N TYR A 109 -13.42 8.89 -1.01
CA TYR A 109 -12.81 10.16 -0.59
C TYR A 109 -13.39 10.66 0.74
N GLY A 110 -14.68 10.42 0.99
CA GLY A 110 -15.40 10.84 2.18
C GLY A 110 -15.21 9.96 3.42
N LYS A 111 -14.37 8.91 3.38
CA LYS A 111 -14.19 8.00 4.52
C LYS A 111 -13.77 8.74 5.79
N GLY A 112 -14.56 8.57 6.85
CA GLY A 112 -14.32 9.25 8.14
C GLY A 112 -14.58 10.76 8.09
N ASN A 113 -15.39 11.24 7.14
CA ASN A 113 -15.71 12.67 6.97
C ASN A 113 -17.20 12.89 6.61
N ASN A 114 -18.10 12.09 7.18
CA ASN A 114 -19.53 12.06 6.83
C ASN A 114 -20.46 12.73 7.85
N ASN A 115 -19.92 13.34 8.92
CA ASN A 115 -20.68 13.91 10.04
C ASN A 115 -21.60 12.90 10.76
N ASP A 116 -21.18 11.64 10.83
CA ASP A 116 -21.85 10.54 11.55
C ASP A 116 -20.98 10.04 12.72
N GLU A 117 -21.33 8.92 13.35
CA GLU A 117 -20.56 8.32 14.45
C GLU A 117 -19.13 7.89 14.07
N ARG A 118 -18.82 7.77 12.77
CA ARG A 118 -17.50 7.36 12.26
C ARG A 118 -16.68 8.55 11.76
N ASP A 119 -17.18 9.77 11.95
CA ASP A 119 -16.46 10.98 11.61
C ASP A 119 -15.16 11.12 12.40
N ASN A 120 -14.07 11.38 11.70
CA ASN A 120 -12.72 11.44 12.25
C ASN A 120 -12.17 12.87 12.34
N LYS A 121 -12.93 13.92 11.96
CA LYS A 121 -12.41 15.30 12.01
C LYS A 121 -11.99 15.72 13.41
N GLU A 122 -12.87 15.52 14.40
CA GLU A 122 -12.56 15.86 15.79
C GLU A 122 -11.52 14.93 16.42
N THR A 123 -11.53 13.64 16.07
CA THR A 123 -10.51 12.68 16.47
C THR A 123 -9.12 13.11 15.98
N LEU A 124 -9.00 13.44 14.69
CA LEU A 124 -7.75 13.93 14.08
C LEU A 124 -7.28 15.22 14.73
N LYS A 125 -8.18 16.20 14.93
CA LYS A 125 -7.87 17.47 15.59
C LYS A 125 -7.32 17.25 17.01
N LYS A 126 -7.92 16.35 17.78
CA LYS A 126 -7.41 15.99 19.12
C LYS A 126 -6.03 15.35 19.05
N ILE A 127 -5.82 14.39 18.14
CA ILE A 127 -4.51 13.75 17.96
C ILE A 127 -3.42 14.78 17.66
N VAL A 128 -3.67 15.69 16.71
CA VAL A 128 -2.71 16.73 16.32
C VAL A 128 -2.38 17.66 17.49
N ASN A 129 -3.39 18.13 18.23
CA ASN A 129 -3.17 18.96 19.42
C ASN A 129 -2.38 18.23 20.52
N LEU A 130 -2.72 16.98 20.80
CA LEU A 130 -2.01 16.16 21.79
C LEU A 130 -0.56 15.88 21.37
N ARG A 131 -0.30 15.71 20.07
CA ARG A 131 1.04 15.57 19.50
C ARG A 131 1.87 16.85 19.71
N LEU A 132 1.29 18.03 19.48
CA LEU A 132 1.95 19.31 19.78
C LEU A 132 2.26 19.43 21.29
N GLN A 133 1.27 19.19 22.15
CA GLN A 133 1.47 19.23 23.61
C GLN A 133 2.58 18.28 24.08
N LYS A 134 2.60 17.05 23.54
CA LYS A 134 3.67 16.07 23.80
C LYS A 134 5.04 16.61 23.40
N ALA A 135 5.15 17.19 22.21
CA ALA A 135 6.40 17.72 21.70
C ALA A 135 6.91 18.88 22.59
N ASN A 136 6.04 19.83 22.94
CA ASN A 136 6.39 20.96 23.78
C ASN A 136 6.80 20.52 25.19
N LEU A 137 6.09 19.56 25.78
CA LEU A 137 6.43 18.99 27.08
C LEU A 137 7.84 18.36 27.07
N LEU A 138 8.25 17.80 25.94
CA LEU A 138 9.57 17.20 25.74
C LEU A 138 10.64 18.21 25.26
N GLY A 139 10.31 19.50 25.19
CA GLY A 139 11.24 20.57 24.81
C GLY A 139 11.40 20.80 23.30
N PHE A 140 10.52 20.23 22.47
CA PHE A 140 10.51 20.44 21.02
C PHE A 140 9.47 21.49 20.64
N LYS A 141 9.78 22.29 19.61
CA LYS A 141 8.89 23.36 19.14
C LYS A 141 7.64 22.80 18.47
N THR A 142 7.81 21.80 17.62
CA THR A 142 6.72 21.14 16.86
C THR A 142 6.81 19.62 17.00
N TYR A 143 5.73 18.91 16.64
CA TYR A 143 5.77 17.45 16.61
C TYR A 143 6.70 16.93 15.51
N ALA A 144 6.79 17.64 14.38
CA ALA A 144 7.75 17.34 13.32
C ALA A 144 9.20 17.41 13.83
N ASP A 145 9.56 18.43 14.62
CA ASP A 145 10.91 18.52 15.22
C ASP A 145 11.19 17.32 16.15
N TYR A 146 10.19 16.90 16.94
CA TYR A 146 10.30 15.73 17.79
C TYR A 146 10.56 14.46 16.99
N ILE A 147 9.81 14.22 15.91
CA ILE A 147 9.98 13.01 15.08
C ILE A 147 11.32 13.06 14.33
N LEU A 148 11.63 14.19 13.68
CA LEU A 148 12.74 14.29 12.76
C LEU A 148 14.13 14.24 13.45
N ASP A 149 14.22 14.57 14.73
CA ASP A 149 15.46 14.43 15.53
C ASP A 149 16.12 13.03 15.41
N ASN A 150 15.31 11.97 15.33
CA ASN A 150 15.78 10.60 15.13
C ASN A 150 15.76 10.11 13.68
N ASN A 151 15.19 10.89 12.76
CA ASN A 151 15.16 10.56 11.33
C ASN A 151 16.43 11.05 10.62
N MET A 152 16.68 10.56 9.41
CA MET A 152 17.82 10.93 8.57
C MET A 152 17.71 12.39 8.08
N ALA A 153 16.50 12.88 7.82
CA ALA A 153 16.23 14.25 7.37
C ALA A 153 16.54 15.32 8.44
N LYS A 154 16.51 14.96 9.73
CA LYS A 154 16.84 15.81 10.90
C LYS A 154 15.94 17.01 11.19
N THR A 155 15.54 17.77 10.19
CA THR A 155 14.79 19.02 10.38
C THR A 155 13.64 19.14 9.39
N PRO A 156 12.54 19.84 9.75
CA PRO A 156 11.46 20.12 8.80
C PRO A 156 11.95 20.83 7.53
N ALA A 157 12.92 21.74 7.66
CA ALA A 157 13.48 22.48 6.53
C ALA A 157 14.07 21.55 5.45
N ASN A 158 14.84 20.53 5.86
CA ASN A 158 15.41 19.56 4.92
C ASN A 158 14.32 18.75 4.20
N VAL A 159 13.21 18.44 4.88
CA VAL A 159 12.07 17.75 4.28
C VAL A 159 11.41 18.64 3.22
N TYR A 160 11.03 19.87 3.56
CA TYR A 160 10.43 20.79 2.60
C TYR A 160 11.35 21.12 1.42
N ASP A 161 12.67 21.24 1.65
CA ASP A 161 13.63 21.47 0.57
C ASP A 161 13.63 20.33 -0.45
N LEU A 162 13.51 19.07 -0.01
CA LEU A 162 13.40 17.93 -0.92
C LEU A 162 12.03 17.89 -1.61
N LEU A 163 10.95 17.97 -0.84
CA LEU A 163 9.58 17.87 -1.38
C LEU A 163 9.29 18.97 -2.40
N ASN A 164 9.69 20.21 -2.13
CA ASN A 164 9.47 21.34 -3.04
C ASN A 164 10.31 21.26 -4.33
N LYS A 165 11.52 20.67 -4.27
CA LYS A 165 12.33 20.41 -5.48
C LYS A 165 11.63 19.45 -6.45
N LEU A 166 10.87 18.48 -5.91
CA LEU A 166 10.13 17.50 -6.69
C LEU A 166 8.74 18.01 -7.12
N TRP A 167 8.08 18.79 -6.26
CA TRP A 167 6.72 19.31 -6.49
C TRP A 167 6.60 20.11 -7.78
N VAL A 168 7.52 21.06 -8.01
CA VAL A 168 7.47 21.97 -9.15
C VAL A 168 7.47 21.24 -10.50
N PRO A 169 8.45 20.36 -10.80
CA PRO A 169 8.44 19.61 -12.06
C PRO A 169 7.29 18.60 -12.13
N ALA A 170 6.95 17.91 -11.03
CA ALA A 170 5.86 16.93 -11.02
C ALA A 170 4.50 17.58 -11.33
N LEU A 171 4.20 18.73 -10.72
CA LEU A 171 2.95 19.47 -10.94
C LEU A 171 2.82 19.96 -12.38
N LYS A 172 3.94 20.31 -13.03
CA LYS A 172 3.92 20.65 -14.45
C LYS A 172 3.44 19.46 -15.28
N VAL A 173 4.02 18.28 -15.06
CA VAL A 173 3.65 17.05 -15.79
C VAL A 173 2.21 16.64 -15.47
N ALA A 174 1.76 16.71 -14.22
CA ALA A 174 0.38 16.38 -13.84
C ALA A 174 -0.66 17.26 -14.56
N LYS A 175 -0.33 18.54 -14.80
CA LYS A 175 -1.19 19.45 -15.59
C LYS A 175 -1.24 19.09 -17.07
N GLU A 176 -0.13 18.63 -17.63
CA GLU A 176 -0.08 18.12 -19.00
C GLU A 176 -0.91 16.82 -19.13
N GLU A 177 -0.79 15.91 -18.16
CA GLU A 177 -1.59 14.67 -18.08
C GLU A 177 -3.10 14.98 -17.97
N ALA A 178 -3.49 15.94 -17.13
CA ALA A 178 -4.88 16.38 -17.02
C ALA A 178 -5.40 16.98 -18.34
N ALA A 179 -4.55 17.72 -19.07
CA ALA A 179 -4.91 18.28 -20.37
C ALA A 179 -5.08 17.18 -21.43
N ASP A 180 -4.22 16.16 -21.44
CA ASP A 180 -4.35 14.99 -22.33
C ASP A 180 -5.70 14.28 -22.10
N MET A 181 -6.11 14.10 -20.84
CA MET A 181 -7.41 13.52 -20.50
C MET A 181 -8.59 14.41 -20.89
N GLN A 182 -8.49 15.73 -20.69
CA GLN A 182 -9.52 16.68 -21.12
C GLN A 182 -9.67 16.69 -22.64
N ASN A 183 -8.57 16.60 -23.40
CA ASN A 183 -8.63 16.49 -24.86
C ASN A 183 -9.35 15.20 -25.28
N MET A 184 -9.05 14.08 -24.62
CA MET A 184 -9.74 12.82 -24.88
C MET A 184 -11.25 12.89 -24.58
N ILE A 185 -11.66 13.56 -23.50
CA ILE A 185 -13.09 13.83 -23.23
C ILE A 185 -13.73 14.57 -24.42
N ASN A 186 -13.06 15.62 -24.91
CA ASN A 186 -13.58 16.46 -25.99
C ASN A 186 -13.67 15.70 -27.33
N ASP A 187 -12.65 14.91 -27.66
CA ASP A 187 -12.56 14.13 -28.91
C ASP A 187 -13.67 13.07 -28.99
N GLU A 188 -14.12 12.56 -27.84
CA GLU A 188 -15.24 11.62 -27.73
C GLU A 188 -16.61 12.29 -27.72
N GLY A 189 -16.65 13.63 -27.85
CA GLY A 189 -17.88 14.41 -27.81
C GLY A 189 -18.44 14.63 -26.41
N GLY A 190 -17.63 14.39 -25.37
CA GLY A 190 -17.99 14.71 -23.98
C GLY A 190 -18.11 16.22 -23.78
N ASN A 191 -19.11 16.63 -22.99
CA ASN A 191 -19.38 18.04 -22.68
C ASN A 191 -19.26 18.31 -21.17
N PHE A 192 -18.14 17.88 -20.57
CA PHE A 192 -17.87 18.09 -19.16
C PHE A 192 -16.37 18.32 -18.92
N THR A 193 -16.07 19.01 -17.82
CA THR A 193 -14.70 19.19 -17.33
C THR A 193 -14.26 17.92 -16.61
N LEU A 194 -13.01 17.52 -16.82
CA LEU A 194 -12.37 16.44 -16.08
C LEU A 194 -12.49 16.68 -14.56
N GLU A 195 -13.04 15.70 -13.86
CA GLU A 195 -13.14 15.69 -12.40
C GLU A 195 -12.34 14.53 -11.82
N ALA A 196 -12.13 14.49 -10.50
CA ALA A 196 -11.27 13.49 -9.87
C ALA A 196 -11.76 12.04 -10.10
N TRP A 197 -13.07 11.81 -10.16
CA TRP A 197 -13.66 10.50 -10.46
C TRP A 197 -13.58 10.08 -11.94
N ASP A 198 -13.10 10.98 -12.80
CA ASP A 198 -12.85 10.72 -14.22
C ASP A 198 -11.39 10.33 -14.49
N TRP A 199 -10.47 10.59 -13.55
CA TRP A 199 -9.02 10.42 -13.74
C TRP A 199 -8.64 8.99 -14.13
N TRP A 200 -9.01 7.99 -13.32
CA TRP A 200 -8.68 6.59 -13.60
C TRP A 200 -9.19 6.13 -14.96
N TYR A 201 -10.45 6.45 -15.27
CA TYR A 201 -11.10 6.08 -16.53
C TYR A 201 -10.36 6.66 -17.74
N TYR A 202 -10.12 7.98 -17.77
CA TYR A 202 -9.43 8.60 -18.91
C TYR A 202 -7.93 8.31 -18.93
N SER A 203 -7.31 8.03 -17.78
CA SER A 203 -5.90 7.60 -17.75
C SER A 203 -5.69 6.28 -18.49
N GLU A 204 -6.58 5.29 -18.32
CA GLU A 204 -6.49 4.02 -19.06
C GLU A 204 -6.71 4.23 -20.55
N LYS A 205 -7.64 5.10 -20.93
CA LYS A 205 -7.91 5.38 -22.35
C LYS A 205 -6.75 6.12 -23.02
N VAL A 206 -6.15 7.11 -22.35
CA VAL A 206 -4.95 7.81 -22.84
C VAL A 206 -3.77 6.83 -22.94
N LYS A 207 -3.58 5.97 -21.93
CA LYS A 207 -2.53 4.94 -21.94
C LYS A 207 -2.66 4.00 -23.13
N LYS A 208 -3.88 3.50 -23.36
CA LYS A 208 -4.19 2.63 -24.49
C LYS A 208 -3.96 3.33 -25.83
N ALA A 209 -4.43 4.55 -26.00
CA ALA A 209 -4.23 5.31 -27.23
C ALA A 209 -2.74 5.62 -27.52
N LYS A 210 -1.94 5.88 -26.49
CA LYS A 210 -0.53 6.29 -26.63
C LYS A 210 0.45 5.14 -26.74
N TYR A 211 0.18 4.02 -26.08
CA TYR A 211 1.12 2.89 -25.95
C TYR A 211 0.59 1.56 -26.48
N ASP A 212 -0.67 1.52 -26.96
CA ASP A 212 -1.35 0.30 -27.38
C ASP A 212 -1.29 -0.79 -26.29
N LEU A 213 -1.41 -0.36 -25.03
CA LEU A 213 -1.35 -1.19 -23.84
C LEU A 213 -2.62 -1.03 -23.02
N ASP A 214 -3.26 -2.16 -22.77
CA ASP A 214 -4.43 -2.30 -21.91
C ASP A 214 -4.03 -3.22 -20.75
N GLU A 215 -4.32 -2.83 -19.51
CA GLU A 215 -3.91 -3.60 -18.33
C GLU A 215 -4.50 -5.02 -18.33
N THR A 216 -5.67 -5.21 -18.95
CA THR A 216 -6.29 -6.53 -19.13
C THR A 216 -5.45 -7.51 -19.97
N GLN A 217 -4.51 -7.01 -20.78
CA GLN A 217 -3.55 -7.85 -21.53
C GLN A 217 -2.41 -8.39 -20.64
N LEU A 218 -2.13 -7.71 -19.53
CA LEU A 218 -1.01 -8.04 -18.64
C LEU A 218 -1.44 -8.95 -17.48
N THR A 219 -2.59 -8.68 -16.89
CA THR A 219 -3.13 -9.40 -15.73
C THR A 219 -3.08 -10.93 -15.86
N PRO A 220 -3.37 -11.56 -17.02
CA PRO A 220 -3.24 -13.02 -17.18
C PRO A 220 -1.85 -13.60 -16.94
N TYR A 221 -0.79 -12.78 -17.03
CA TYR A 221 0.60 -13.21 -16.79
C TYR A 221 1.04 -13.11 -15.33
N PHE A 222 0.24 -12.46 -14.47
CA PHE A 222 0.61 -12.14 -13.10
C PHE A 222 -0.24 -12.91 -12.09
N LYS A 223 -0.30 -14.24 -12.24
CA LYS A 223 -0.83 -15.12 -11.20
C LYS A 223 -0.01 -14.97 -9.92
N ILE A 224 -0.65 -14.71 -8.77
CA ILE A 224 0.03 -14.37 -7.51
C ILE A 224 1.09 -15.38 -7.10
N GLU A 225 0.84 -16.68 -7.26
CA GLU A 225 1.81 -17.73 -6.91
C GLU A 225 3.07 -17.62 -7.75
N ASN A 226 2.94 -17.33 -9.05
CA ASN A 226 4.11 -17.12 -9.90
C ASN A 226 4.89 -15.87 -9.44
N VAL A 227 4.20 -14.78 -9.10
CA VAL A 227 4.84 -13.53 -8.64
C VAL A 227 5.62 -13.76 -7.34
N VAL A 228 5.06 -14.52 -6.39
CA VAL A 228 5.75 -14.96 -5.17
C VAL A 228 6.99 -15.80 -5.51
N ASP A 229 6.85 -16.78 -6.41
CA ASP A 229 7.99 -17.59 -6.86
C ASP A 229 9.06 -16.72 -7.55
N GLY A 230 8.64 -15.67 -8.25
CA GLY A 230 9.51 -14.68 -8.89
C GLY A 230 10.36 -13.91 -7.89
N VAL A 231 9.75 -13.34 -6.85
CA VAL A 231 10.49 -12.60 -5.81
C VAL A 231 11.38 -13.53 -4.97
N PHE A 232 10.96 -14.78 -4.75
CA PHE A 232 11.79 -15.80 -4.09
C PHE A 232 13.00 -16.17 -4.95
N SER A 233 12.80 -16.45 -6.24
CA SER A 233 13.87 -16.78 -7.20
C SER A 233 14.88 -15.64 -7.34
N LEU A 234 14.40 -14.39 -7.41
CA LEU A 234 15.26 -13.21 -7.38
C LEU A 234 16.12 -13.20 -6.12
N SER A 235 15.50 -13.42 -4.96
CA SER A 235 16.17 -13.37 -3.65
C SER A 235 17.16 -14.52 -3.47
N SER A 236 16.86 -15.70 -4.01
CA SER A 236 17.82 -16.80 -4.09
C SER A 236 19.06 -16.41 -4.90
N LYS A 237 18.90 -15.70 -6.01
CA LYS A 237 20.04 -15.24 -6.84
C LYS A 237 20.84 -14.13 -6.16
N LEU A 238 20.17 -13.17 -5.53
CA LEU A 238 20.82 -12.02 -4.91
C LEU A 238 21.51 -12.37 -3.58
N PHE A 239 20.90 -13.25 -2.78
CA PHE A 239 21.27 -13.46 -1.38
C PHE A 239 21.67 -14.89 -1.04
N GLY A 240 21.53 -15.86 -1.96
CA GLY A 240 21.94 -17.25 -1.72
C GLY A 240 21.05 -18.01 -0.73
N ILE A 241 19.76 -17.65 -0.68
CA ILE A 241 18.77 -18.23 0.24
C ILE A 241 17.73 -19.05 -0.51
N THR A 242 17.06 -19.96 0.17
CA THR A 242 15.99 -20.82 -0.39
C THR A 242 14.73 -20.73 0.46
N PHE A 243 13.59 -21.03 -0.15
CA PHE A 243 12.26 -20.93 0.45
C PHE A 243 11.56 -22.28 0.34
N GLU A 244 11.02 -22.77 1.45
CA GLU A 244 10.25 -24.02 1.52
C GLU A 244 8.88 -23.74 2.15
N GLU A 245 7.79 -24.03 1.45
CA GLU A 245 6.46 -23.90 2.05
C GLU A 245 6.25 -24.94 3.14
N ARG A 246 5.76 -24.48 4.30
CA ARG A 246 5.48 -25.29 5.49
C ARG A 246 3.98 -25.34 5.71
N PHE A 247 3.46 -26.54 5.99
CA PHE A 247 2.03 -26.78 6.23
C PHE A 247 1.72 -27.14 7.69
N ASP A 248 2.76 -27.33 8.49
CA ASP A 248 2.71 -27.73 9.90
C ASP A 248 2.71 -26.54 10.88
N ILE A 249 2.84 -25.32 10.36
CA ILE A 249 2.85 -24.09 11.16
C ILE A 249 1.41 -23.59 11.38
N PRO A 250 0.98 -23.33 12.63
CA PRO A 250 -0.34 -22.77 12.91
C PRO A 250 -0.55 -21.40 12.25
N LYS A 251 -1.71 -21.21 11.64
CA LYS A 251 -2.10 -20.00 10.90
C LYS A 251 -3.22 -19.28 11.64
N TYR A 252 -3.20 -17.94 11.60
CA TYR A 252 -4.30 -17.13 12.15
C TYR A 252 -5.49 -16.99 11.18
N HIS A 253 -5.31 -17.34 9.91
CA HIS A 253 -6.34 -17.33 8.87
C HIS A 253 -6.03 -18.41 7.82
N PRO A 254 -7.03 -19.11 7.25
CA PRO A 254 -6.80 -20.20 6.29
C PRO A 254 -6.01 -19.79 5.04
N ASP A 255 -6.22 -18.56 4.54
CA ASP A 255 -5.52 -18.04 3.35
C ASP A 255 -4.03 -17.74 3.56
N VAL A 256 -3.55 -17.79 4.80
CA VAL A 256 -2.16 -17.50 5.12
C VAL A 256 -1.28 -18.65 4.61
N ARG A 257 -0.21 -18.33 3.90
CA ARG A 257 0.86 -19.28 3.56
C ARG A 257 2.07 -19.03 4.44
N THR A 258 2.84 -20.08 4.69
CA THR A 258 4.01 -20.03 5.57
C THR A 258 5.20 -20.66 4.90
N PHE A 259 6.33 -19.97 4.92
CA PHE A 259 7.56 -20.39 4.26
C PHE A 259 8.71 -20.39 5.27
N GLU A 260 9.50 -21.45 5.26
CA GLU A 260 10.80 -21.49 5.92
C GLU A 260 11.87 -20.97 4.96
N LEU A 261 12.69 -20.04 5.44
CA LEU A 261 13.88 -19.59 4.73
C LEU A 261 15.11 -20.35 5.24
N LYS A 262 15.96 -20.78 4.31
CA LYS A 262 17.22 -21.48 4.59
C LYS A 262 18.37 -20.90 3.79
N GLU A 263 19.57 -20.96 4.36
CA GLU A 263 20.82 -20.84 3.62
C GLU A 263 20.98 -22.00 2.64
N ASN A 264 21.89 -21.88 1.67
CA ASN A 264 22.21 -22.95 0.72
C ASN A 264 22.70 -24.25 1.39
N ASP A 265 23.29 -24.17 2.58
CA ASP A 265 23.72 -25.34 3.36
C ASP A 265 22.59 -25.98 4.18
N GLY A 266 21.37 -25.45 4.09
CA GLY A 266 20.19 -25.89 4.82
C GLY A 266 20.01 -25.24 6.19
N THR A 267 20.88 -24.31 6.60
CA THR A 267 20.75 -23.60 7.88
C THR A 267 19.48 -22.76 7.90
N HIS A 268 18.69 -22.92 8.96
CA HIS A 268 17.45 -22.15 9.15
C HIS A 268 17.72 -20.65 9.36
N ILE A 269 17.12 -19.81 8.53
CA ILE A 269 17.20 -18.34 8.62
C ILE A 269 16.01 -17.76 9.38
N GLY A 270 14.79 -18.19 9.07
CA GLY A 270 13.57 -17.63 9.65
C GLY A 270 12.30 -18.16 9.01
N ILE A 271 11.16 -17.63 9.46
CA ILE A 271 9.83 -17.97 8.93
C ILE A 271 9.17 -16.72 8.35
N LEU A 272 8.56 -16.86 7.18
CA LEU A 272 7.74 -15.85 6.51
C LEU A 272 6.29 -16.31 6.44
N PHE A 273 5.37 -15.46 6.91
CA PHE A 273 3.94 -15.59 6.71
C PHE A 273 3.52 -14.65 5.57
N THR A 274 2.67 -15.09 4.65
CA THR A 274 2.11 -14.23 3.61
C THR A 274 0.59 -14.26 3.63
N ASP A 275 -0.05 -13.10 3.62
CA ASP A 275 -1.50 -12.94 3.77
C ASP A 275 -2.03 -11.84 2.83
N TYR A 276 -2.43 -12.25 1.62
CA TYR A 276 -2.55 -11.31 0.51
C TYR A 276 -3.98 -10.90 0.12
N TYR A 277 -5.02 -11.48 0.72
CA TYR A 277 -6.39 -11.22 0.29
C TYR A 277 -7.18 -10.28 1.23
N PRO A 278 -8.01 -9.38 0.69
CA PRO A 278 -8.83 -8.48 1.49
C PRO A 278 -9.94 -9.22 2.22
N ARG A 279 -10.32 -8.73 3.39
CA ARG A 279 -11.45 -9.24 4.18
C ARG A 279 -11.88 -8.20 5.20
N ASP A 280 -13.11 -8.30 5.68
CA ASP A 280 -13.72 -7.29 6.57
C ASP A 280 -12.92 -7.06 7.85
N SER A 281 -12.23 -8.08 8.36
CA SER A 281 -11.39 -7.99 9.56
C SER A 281 -9.99 -7.42 9.31
N LYS A 282 -9.61 -7.16 8.06
CA LYS A 282 -8.27 -6.71 7.68
C LYS A 282 -8.32 -5.25 7.22
N ARG A 283 -7.45 -4.41 7.79
CA ARG A 283 -7.24 -3.03 7.31
C ARG A 283 -6.75 -3.01 5.86
N GLY A 284 -7.07 -1.93 5.13
CA GLY A 284 -6.57 -1.73 3.76
C GLY A 284 -5.06 -1.47 3.70
N GLY A 285 -4.52 -1.47 2.49
CA GLY A 285 -3.09 -1.24 2.22
C GLY A 285 -2.29 -2.54 2.12
N ALA A 286 -0.97 -2.43 2.21
CA ALA A 286 -0.05 -3.54 2.36
C ALA A 286 0.98 -3.16 3.43
N TRP A 287 1.53 -4.16 4.11
CA TRP A 287 2.55 -3.94 5.13
C TRP A 287 3.33 -5.21 5.45
N MET A 288 4.52 -5.01 5.99
CA MET A 288 5.35 -6.02 6.65
C MET A 288 5.48 -5.68 8.13
N ASP A 289 5.49 -6.69 9.00
CA ASP A 289 5.96 -6.55 10.37
C ASP A 289 6.41 -7.93 10.92
N ALA A 290 6.92 -7.98 12.15
CA ALA A 290 7.51 -9.16 12.77
C ALA A 290 6.67 -9.65 13.96
N PHE A 291 6.28 -10.92 13.95
CA PHE A 291 5.85 -11.60 15.18
C PHE A 291 6.99 -11.71 16.18
N ARG A 292 8.21 -11.93 15.66
CA ARG A 292 9.44 -11.94 16.44
C ARG A 292 10.60 -11.39 15.61
N PRO A 293 11.31 -10.35 16.06
CA PRO A 293 12.50 -9.88 15.36
C PRO A 293 13.67 -10.84 15.55
N GLN A 294 14.70 -10.73 14.70
CA GLN A 294 15.97 -11.42 14.89
C GLN A 294 16.74 -10.79 16.06
N TYR A 295 17.48 -11.57 16.86
CA TYR A 295 18.47 -11.02 17.82
C TYR A 295 19.44 -12.12 18.27
N LYS A 296 20.43 -11.77 19.11
CA LYS A 296 21.34 -12.75 19.73
C LYS A 296 21.31 -12.65 21.25
N VAL A 297 21.27 -13.80 21.92
CA VAL A 297 21.43 -13.92 23.38
C VAL A 297 22.54 -14.94 23.64
N ASP A 298 23.53 -14.57 24.45
CA ASP A 298 24.69 -15.41 24.77
C ASP A 298 25.40 -15.97 23.51
N GLY A 299 25.49 -15.14 22.46
CA GLY A 299 26.07 -15.51 21.18
C GLY A 299 25.20 -16.40 20.28
N LYS A 300 24.02 -16.85 20.75
CA LYS A 300 23.09 -17.69 20.00
C LYS A 300 22.06 -16.86 19.26
N MET A 301 21.85 -17.20 17.98
CA MET A 301 20.87 -16.56 17.12
C MET A 301 19.44 -16.97 17.49
N VAL A 302 18.55 -15.98 17.62
CA VAL A 302 17.10 -16.18 17.58
C VAL A 302 16.61 -15.70 16.23
N THR A 303 16.07 -16.62 15.43
CA THR A 303 15.63 -16.33 14.06
C THR A 303 14.32 -15.53 14.02
N PRO A 304 14.14 -14.63 13.04
CA PRO A 304 12.95 -13.83 12.91
C PRO A 304 11.75 -14.65 12.43
N VAL A 305 10.57 -14.17 12.80
CA VAL A 305 9.27 -14.61 12.30
C VAL A 305 8.58 -13.38 11.74
N ILE A 306 8.56 -13.27 10.42
CA ILE A 306 8.07 -12.12 9.67
C ILE A 306 6.70 -12.44 9.06
N TYR A 307 5.84 -11.45 8.96
CA TYR A 307 4.61 -11.54 8.19
C TYR A 307 4.50 -10.42 7.16
N ASN A 308 3.94 -10.75 6.02
CA ASN A 308 3.76 -9.89 4.86
C ASN A 308 2.30 -9.90 4.47
N VAL A 309 1.68 -8.73 4.43
CA VAL A 309 0.23 -8.58 4.27
C VAL A 309 -0.05 -7.70 3.08
N GLY A 310 -1.00 -8.13 2.26
CA GLY A 310 -1.55 -7.35 1.15
C GLY A 310 -3.07 -7.43 1.12
N ASN A 311 -3.64 -6.65 0.19
CA ASN A 311 -5.05 -6.61 -0.14
C ASN A 311 -5.20 -6.69 -1.67
N PHE A 312 -4.74 -7.78 -2.26
CA PHE A 312 -4.76 -8.05 -3.70
C PHE A 312 -6.06 -8.72 -4.15
N THR A 313 -6.31 -8.72 -5.46
CA THR A 313 -7.49 -9.36 -6.06
C THR A 313 -7.63 -10.81 -5.62
N LYS A 314 -8.81 -11.19 -5.13
CA LYS A 314 -9.12 -12.58 -4.73
C LYS A 314 -9.21 -13.48 -5.96
N PRO A 315 -8.93 -14.79 -5.81
CA PRO A 315 -9.39 -15.76 -6.80
C PRO A 315 -10.92 -15.77 -6.86
N THR A 316 -11.46 -16.04 -8.05
CA THR A 316 -12.88 -16.35 -8.26
C THR A 316 -13.06 -17.87 -8.40
N ALA A 317 -14.30 -18.34 -8.55
CA ALA A 317 -14.57 -19.76 -8.80
C ALA A 317 -13.81 -20.32 -10.03
N ASP A 318 -13.61 -19.48 -11.06
CA ASP A 318 -13.08 -19.90 -12.36
C ASP A 318 -11.67 -19.38 -12.66
N LYS A 319 -11.16 -18.41 -11.88
CA LYS A 319 -9.86 -17.76 -12.13
C LYS A 319 -9.01 -17.69 -10.84
N PRO A 320 -7.69 -17.90 -10.95
CA PRO A 320 -6.79 -17.67 -9.82
C PRO A 320 -6.72 -16.18 -9.48
N SER A 321 -6.04 -15.82 -8.39
CA SER A 321 -5.70 -14.43 -8.10
C SER A 321 -4.70 -13.92 -9.15
N LEU A 322 -5.15 -12.95 -9.95
CA LEU A 322 -4.37 -12.29 -10.97
C LEU A 322 -4.11 -10.86 -10.54
N LEU A 323 -2.84 -10.44 -10.60
CA LEU A 323 -2.38 -9.16 -10.11
C LEU A 323 -2.28 -8.13 -11.24
N THR A 324 -2.57 -6.88 -10.89
CA THR A 324 -2.15 -5.72 -11.68
C THR A 324 -0.64 -5.49 -11.55
N VAL A 325 -0.07 -4.66 -12.42
CA VAL A 325 1.35 -4.25 -12.31
C VAL A 325 1.62 -3.58 -10.96
N ASP A 326 0.69 -2.75 -10.49
CA ASP A 326 0.78 -2.08 -9.18
C ASP A 326 0.80 -3.08 -8.00
N ASN A 327 -0.01 -4.13 -8.07
CA ASN A 327 -0.01 -5.20 -7.06
C ASN A 327 1.27 -6.02 -7.09
N VAL A 328 1.86 -6.25 -8.27
CA VAL A 328 3.18 -6.89 -8.40
C VAL A 328 4.26 -6.02 -7.74
N LEU A 329 4.28 -4.71 -8.01
CA LEU A 329 5.22 -3.77 -7.37
C LEU A 329 5.03 -3.76 -5.85
N THR A 330 3.78 -3.68 -5.38
CA THR A 330 3.45 -3.74 -3.95
C THR A 330 3.96 -5.03 -3.31
N LEU A 331 3.81 -6.19 -3.96
CA LEU A 331 4.32 -7.45 -3.42
C LEU A 331 5.85 -7.42 -3.28
N PHE A 332 6.57 -6.90 -4.27
CA PHE A 332 8.03 -6.76 -4.22
C PHE A 332 8.47 -5.75 -3.16
N HIS A 333 7.76 -4.63 -3.02
CA HIS A 333 7.98 -3.63 -1.99
C HIS A 333 7.93 -4.26 -0.59
N GLU A 334 6.81 -4.90 -0.30
CA GLU A 334 6.57 -5.51 1.01
C GLU A 334 7.54 -6.66 1.29
N PHE A 335 7.93 -7.39 0.24
CA PHE A 335 8.94 -8.42 0.35
C PHE A 335 10.35 -7.85 0.60
N GLY A 336 10.66 -6.63 0.12
CA GLY A 336 11.90 -5.95 0.47
C GLY A 336 12.00 -5.60 1.95
N HIS A 337 10.91 -5.18 2.58
CA HIS A 337 10.83 -5.10 4.05
C HIS A 337 11.04 -6.48 4.69
N ALA A 338 10.40 -7.52 4.14
CA ALA A 338 10.52 -8.87 4.68
C ALA A 338 11.97 -9.35 4.68
N ILE A 339 12.70 -9.17 3.57
CA ILE A 339 14.12 -9.52 3.46
C ILE A 339 15.00 -8.69 4.40
N HIS A 340 14.72 -7.39 4.54
CA HIS A 340 15.42 -6.54 5.50
C HIS A 340 15.29 -7.08 6.94
N GLY A 341 14.12 -7.60 7.32
CA GLY A 341 13.90 -8.27 8.59
C GLY A 341 14.52 -9.67 8.69
N LEU A 342 14.33 -10.50 7.65
CA LEU A 342 14.73 -11.91 7.61
C LEU A 342 16.26 -12.09 7.63
N LEU A 343 16.99 -11.23 6.93
CA LEU A 343 18.46 -11.29 6.82
C LEU A 343 19.19 -10.46 7.89
N SER A 344 18.46 -9.97 8.90
CA SER A 344 19.08 -9.22 10.00
C SER A 344 20.09 -10.08 10.78
N ASN A 345 21.20 -9.47 11.19
CA ASN A 345 22.24 -10.14 11.96
C ASN A 345 22.76 -9.25 13.09
N CYS A 346 21.83 -8.76 13.90
CA CYS A 346 22.10 -7.86 15.02
C CYS A 346 22.19 -8.61 16.34
N THR A 347 22.91 -8.02 17.31
CA THR A 347 22.95 -8.56 18.68
C THR A 347 21.69 -8.17 19.44
N TYR A 348 21.30 -6.89 19.37
CA TYR A 348 20.20 -6.35 20.16
C TYR A 348 18.91 -6.28 19.32
N PRO A 349 17.76 -6.71 19.87
CA PRO A 349 16.48 -6.66 19.15
C PRO A 349 16.09 -5.23 18.77
N SER A 350 16.45 -4.23 19.59
CA SER A 350 16.15 -2.81 19.34
C SER A 350 16.88 -2.21 18.12
N LEU A 351 17.80 -2.95 17.50
CA LEU A 351 18.57 -2.53 16.33
C LEU A 351 18.40 -3.50 15.15
N SER A 352 17.51 -4.49 15.29
CA SER A 352 17.40 -5.60 14.36
C SER A 352 16.33 -5.37 13.31
N GLY A 353 16.57 -5.86 12.09
CA GLY A 353 15.64 -5.83 10.99
C GLY A 353 15.25 -4.41 10.63
N THR A 354 13.94 -4.18 10.49
CA THR A 354 13.35 -2.90 10.13
C THR A 354 13.32 -1.86 11.26
N ASN A 355 14.01 -2.10 12.39
CA ASN A 355 14.18 -1.12 13.47
C ASN A 355 15.20 -0.02 13.09
N THR A 356 14.92 0.69 12.00
CA THR A 356 15.70 1.81 11.45
C THR A 356 14.87 3.10 11.49
N PRO A 357 15.48 4.28 11.23
CA PRO A 357 14.70 5.50 11.00
C PRO A 357 13.62 5.32 9.92
N GLN A 358 12.47 5.99 10.08
CA GLN A 358 11.33 5.84 9.17
C GLN A 358 11.67 6.27 7.74
N ASP A 359 12.50 7.30 7.58
CA ASP A 359 12.96 7.79 6.29
C ASP A 359 14.19 7.03 5.73
N PHE A 360 14.52 5.89 6.34
CA PHE A 360 15.42 4.88 5.78
C PHE A 360 14.70 3.56 5.52
N VAL A 361 13.70 3.20 6.32
CA VAL A 361 13.08 1.85 6.27
C VAL A 361 12.48 1.54 4.90
N GLU A 362 12.01 2.56 4.16
CA GLU A 362 11.47 2.40 2.80
C GLU A 362 12.53 2.18 1.71
N PHE A 363 13.81 2.34 2.02
CA PHE A 363 14.84 2.16 1.00
C PHE A 363 14.94 0.69 0.53
N PRO A 364 15.08 -0.33 1.40
CA PRO A 364 15.13 -1.72 0.96
C PRO A 364 13.86 -2.20 0.24
N SER A 365 12.68 -1.73 0.66
CA SER A 365 11.40 -2.05 0.00
C SER A 365 11.36 -1.48 -1.42
N GLN A 366 11.61 -0.18 -1.58
CA GLN A 366 11.61 0.46 -2.91
C GLN A 366 12.73 -0.03 -3.84
N VAL A 367 13.88 -0.45 -3.30
CA VAL A 367 14.94 -1.08 -4.11
C VAL A 367 14.42 -2.36 -4.77
N MET A 368 13.64 -3.18 -4.04
CA MET A 368 13.10 -4.43 -4.58
C MET A 368 12.11 -4.21 -5.73
N GLU A 369 11.35 -3.12 -5.72
CA GLU A 369 10.41 -2.77 -6.79
C GLU A 369 11.10 -2.64 -8.16
N ASN A 370 12.34 -2.13 -8.19
CA ASN A 370 13.10 -1.95 -9.44
C ASN A 370 13.34 -3.27 -10.19
N TRP A 371 13.36 -4.39 -9.47
CA TRP A 371 13.56 -5.71 -10.07
C TRP A 371 12.30 -6.32 -10.64
N ALA A 372 11.12 -5.89 -10.17
CA ALA A 372 9.86 -6.51 -10.57
C ALA A 372 9.64 -6.40 -12.09
N MET A 373 9.93 -5.25 -12.68
CA MET A 373 9.73 -5.00 -14.12
C MET A 373 11.00 -5.15 -14.96
N GLU A 374 12.11 -5.60 -14.36
CA GLU A 374 13.35 -5.86 -15.09
C GLU A 374 13.13 -7.06 -16.05
N PRO A 375 13.29 -6.92 -17.38
CA PRO A 375 12.87 -7.94 -18.35
C PRO A 375 13.40 -9.35 -18.06
N SER A 376 14.66 -9.44 -17.63
CA SER A 376 15.29 -10.73 -17.31
C SER A 376 14.67 -11.42 -16.09
N ILE A 377 14.17 -10.65 -15.13
CA ILE A 377 13.46 -11.14 -13.94
C ILE A 377 11.99 -11.36 -14.25
N LEU A 378 11.33 -10.43 -14.92
CA LEU A 378 9.93 -10.49 -15.31
C LEU A 378 9.62 -11.79 -16.07
N LYS A 379 10.46 -12.18 -17.04
CA LYS A 379 10.32 -13.44 -17.80
C LYS A 379 10.37 -14.70 -16.95
N THR A 380 10.91 -14.65 -15.73
CA THR A 380 10.98 -15.82 -14.85
C THR A 380 9.63 -16.16 -14.23
N TYR A 381 8.76 -15.17 -14.01
CA TYR A 381 7.49 -15.38 -13.31
C TYR A 381 6.25 -14.91 -14.07
N ALA A 382 6.39 -14.00 -15.04
CA ALA A 382 5.28 -13.54 -15.86
C ALA A 382 4.89 -14.63 -16.87
N LYS A 383 4.06 -15.57 -16.42
CA LYS A 383 3.57 -16.72 -17.18
C LYS A 383 2.06 -16.68 -17.26
N HIS A 384 1.52 -16.83 -18.46
CA HIS A 384 0.09 -16.84 -18.69
C HIS A 384 -0.56 -17.97 -17.89
N TYR A 385 -1.53 -17.66 -17.04
CA TYR A 385 -2.06 -18.61 -16.05
C TYR A 385 -2.71 -19.86 -16.66
N LEU A 386 -3.23 -19.77 -17.89
CA LEU A 386 -3.82 -20.91 -18.61
C LEU A 386 -2.82 -21.70 -19.45
N THR A 387 -1.91 -21.02 -20.16
CA THR A 387 -1.07 -21.64 -21.20
C THR A 387 0.33 -21.95 -20.70
N GLY A 388 0.75 -21.32 -19.59
CA GLY A 388 2.12 -21.37 -19.08
C GLY A 388 3.13 -20.60 -19.94
N GLU A 389 2.69 -19.97 -21.03
CA GLU A 389 3.55 -19.21 -21.93
C GLU A 389 4.14 -17.99 -21.22
N THR A 390 5.39 -17.68 -21.55
CA THR A 390 6.07 -16.50 -20.98
C THR A 390 5.51 -15.24 -21.61
N ILE A 391 5.42 -14.16 -20.84
CA ILE A 391 5.04 -12.85 -21.37
C ILE A 391 5.88 -12.50 -22.62
N PRO A 392 5.24 -12.15 -23.75
CA PRO A 392 5.96 -11.84 -24.98
C PRO A 392 6.75 -10.54 -24.86
N ASP A 393 7.86 -10.46 -25.60
CA ASP A 393 8.75 -9.29 -25.61
C ASP A 393 8.03 -7.99 -25.98
N GLU A 394 7.02 -8.07 -26.85
CA GLU A 394 6.19 -6.93 -27.23
C GLU A 394 5.47 -6.30 -26.02
N LEU A 395 4.88 -7.12 -25.13
CA LEU A 395 4.21 -6.62 -23.94
C LEU A 395 5.21 -6.04 -22.92
N ILE A 396 6.40 -6.64 -22.80
CA ILE A 396 7.49 -6.08 -21.98
C ILE A 396 7.91 -4.70 -22.50
N GLU A 397 8.08 -4.55 -23.81
CA GLU A 397 8.45 -3.28 -24.42
C GLU A 397 7.36 -2.21 -24.19
N LYS A 398 6.07 -2.59 -24.28
CA LYS A 398 4.95 -1.70 -23.96
C LYS A 398 4.95 -1.28 -22.48
N ILE A 399 5.22 -2.20 -21.54
CA ILE A 399 5.41 -1.87 -20.11
C ILE A 399 6.54 -0.84 -19.95
N GLN A 400 7.70 -1.07 -20.57
CA GLN A 400 8.84 -0.16 -20.47
C GLN A 400 8.54 1.22 -21.06
N LYS A 401 7.89 1.29 -22.23
CA LYS A 401 7.50 2.55 -22.87
C LYS A 401 6.49 3.33 -22.04
N SER A 402 5.56 2.64 -21.39
CA SER A 402 4.54 3.24 -20.53
C SER A 402 5.01 3.50 -19.10
N GLY A 403 6.23 3.10 -18.70
CA GLY A 403 6.72 3.22 -17.33
C GLY A 403 6.83 4.66 -16.78
N LYS A 404 6.80 5.68 -17.66
CA LYS A 404 6.76 7.10 -17.28
C LYS A 404 5.36 7.72 -17.39
N PHE A 405 4.37 6.94 -17.80
CA PHE A 405 2.99 7.40 -17.91
C PHE A 405 2.41 7.70 -16.52
N ASN A 406 1.65 8.79 -16.40
CA ASN A 406 0.94 9.20 -15.18
C ASN A 406 1.86 9.48 -13.98
N GLN A 407 3.17 9.61 -14.19
CA GLN A 407 4.14 9.89 -13.13
C GLN A 407 4.01 11.31 -12.58
N GLY A 408 3.45 12.25 -13.35
CA GLY A 408 3.12 13.58 -12.85
C GLY A 408 2.11 13.48 -11.71
N PHE A 409 0.97 12.86 -11.97
CA PHE A 409 -0.08 12.62 -10.98
C PHE A 409 0.39 11.79 -9.80
N ALA A 410 1.00 10.62 -10.05
CA ALA A 410 1.46 9.71 -8.99
C ALA A 410 2.46 10.41 -8.04
N THR A 411 3.36 11.23 -8.59
CA THR A 411 4.30 12.00 -7.78
C THR A 411 3.59 13.12 -7.02
N VAL A 412 2.67 13.85 -7.66
CA VAL A 412 1.95 14.97 -7.02
C VAL A 412 1.02 14.49 -5.90
N GLU A 413 0.28 13.39 -6.08
CA GLU A 413 -0.58 12.87 -5.02
C GLU A 413 0.22 12.43 -3.79
N TYR A 414 1.38 11.79 -3.99
CA TYR A 414 2.29 11.42 -2.92
C TYR A 414 2.85 12.64 -2.20
N LEU A 415 3.35 13.62 -2.95
CA LEU A 415 3.90 14.85 -2.38
C LEU A 415 2.84 15.69 -1.68
N ALA A 416 1.61 15.72 -2.19
CA ALA A 416 0.50 16.42 -1.54
C ALA A 416 0.18 15.79 -0.17
N ALA A 417 0.15 14.46 -0.08
CA ALA A 417 -0.03 13.76 1.18
C ALA A 417 1.14 14.00 2.15
N ALA A 418 2.39 13.99 1.67
CA ALA A 418 3.58 14.23 2.49
C ALA A 418 3.64 15.69 3.01
N LEU A 419 3.31 16.67 2.16
CA LEU A 419 3.22 18.07 2.54
C LEU A 419 2.10 18.29 3.56
N LEU A 420 0.92 17.69 3.34
CA LEU A 420 -0.20 17.76 4.28
C LEU A 420 0.17 17.20 5.65
N ASP A 421 0.85 16.04 5.70
CA ASP A 421 1.34 15.47 6.96
C ASP A 421 2.31 16.43 7.68
N MET A 422 3.28 16.98 6.95
CA MET A 422 4.20 17.97 7.53
C MET A 422 3.46 19.19 8.07
N ASP A 423 2.52 19.76 7.29
CA ASP A 423 1.75 20.96 7.66
C ASP A 423 0.92 20.74 8.92
N TYR A 424 0.33 19.55 9.11
CA TYR A 424 -0.35 19.20 10.36
C TYR A 424 0.58 19.15 11.59
N HIS A 425 1.87 18.90 11.40
CA HIS A 425 2.80 18.60 12.48
C HIS A 425 3.87 19.68 12.72
N ILE A 426 3.93 20.72 11.89
CA ILE A 426 4.75 21.92 12.11
C ILE A 426 4.00 23.06 12.82
N ILE A 427 2.72 22.87 13.14
CA ILE A 427 1.95 23.86 13.89
C ILE A 427 2.61 24.15 15.25
N THR A 428 2.45 25.39 15.72
CA THR A 428 3.02 25.86 16.99
C THR A 428 1.97 26.35 17.98
N GLU A 429 0.73 26.51 17.55
CA GLU A 429 -0.40 27.03 18.33
C GLU A 429 -1.68 26.24 17.99
#